data_AF-A0A939GCA8-F1
#
_entry.id   AF-A0A939GCA8-F1
#
_cell.length_a   1.000
_cell.length_b   1.000
_cell.length_c   1.000
_cell.angle_alpha   90.00
_cell.angle_beta   90.00
_cell.angle_gamma   90.00
#
_symmetry.space_group_name_H-M   'P 1'
#
loop_
_entity.id
_entity.type
_entity.pdbx_description
1 polymer ?
#
loop_
_entity_poly.entity_id
_entity_poly.type
_entity_poly.pdbx_seq_one_letter_code
_entity_poly.pdbx_strand_id
1 'polypeptide(L)'
;MKSLSYLFLLGVALFTNFFSHRAMAQATAGTLTAEQATAVKAIKIANADKDTYFKSGGYILERYEDRPPYVFTYSDGITRKVYLYKIYSAADTKELGLLALYQNGKTGESKSFVVPGVGADRKAWDAYLDDLKYVGEKEPGLMSAMTFALSREMATLLGGGSAKIDEGGKKKEEYNFCFSAEAPVLLADGSSKPIAQVAIGETIMAYESTSHAVVPAQVTGVQRHKGQFGLIGIWTVPEAELSASRTAQLTPPSLLEATDNHPVLTASGRKALGEVVLGETVYRYENGRLQSHRVISTGTTGRYTTTVYSLTTQQGSYVVNGMLVLEK
;
A
#
# COMPACT_ATOMS: atom_id res chain seq x y z
N MET A 1 -12.46 -52.23 19.85
CA MET A 1 -11.31 -52.08 18.91
C MET A 1 -11.44 -50.90 17.93
N LYS A 2 -12.64 -50.48 17.50
CA LYS A 2 -12.78 -49.36 16.54
C LYS A 2 -12.56 -47.95 17.10
N SER A 3 -12.68 -47.72 18.42
CA SER A 3 -12.47 -46.38 19.02
C SER A 3 -11.00 -46.01 19.22
N LEU A 4 -10.10 -47.00 19.31
CA LEU A 4 -8.68 -46.75 19.61
C LEU A 4 -7.90 -46.27 18.38
N SER A 5 -8.32 -46.66 17.17
CA SER A 5 -7.70 -46.20 15.92
C SER A 5 -8.02 -44.75 15.58
N TYR A 6 -9.18 -44.22 15.99
CA TYR A 6 -9.55 -42.82 15.73
C TYR A 6 -8.78 -41.83 16.62
N LEU A 7 -8.45 -42.22 17.86
CA LEU A 7 -7.63 -41.42 18.76
C LEU A 7 -6.17 -41.30 18.29
N PHE A 8 -5.63 -42.35 17.66
CA PHE A 8 -4.28 -42.32 17.10
C PHE A 8 -4.19 -41.45 15.83
N LEU A 9 -5.21 -41.47 14.98
CA LEU A 9 -5.30 -40.61 13.78
C LEU A 9 -5.49 -39.13 14.12
N LEU A 10 -6.21 -38.80 15.19
CA LEU A 10 -6.33 -37.41 15.66
C LEU A 10 -5.02 -36.86 16.23
N GLY A 11 -4.23 -37.71 16.89
CA GLY A 11 -2.92 -37.33 17.45
C GLY A 11 -1.89 -36.94 16.36
N VAL A 12 -1.88 -37.64 15.23
CA VAL A 12 -0.93 -37.37 14.12
C VAL A 12 -1.32 -36.12 13.32
N ALA A 13 -2.62 -35.81 13.20
CA ALA A 13 -3.12 -34.61 12.51
C ALA A 13 -2.87 -33.30 13.32
N LEU A 14 -2.79 -33.39 14.65
CA LEU A 14 -2.49 -32.25 15.51
C LEU A 14 -0.98 -31.96 15.60
N PHE A 15 -0.12 -32.99 15.52
CA PHE A 15 1.33 -32.77 15.47
C PHE A 15 1.80 -32.20 14.12
N THR A 16 1.17 -32.55 13.00
CA THR A 16 1.57 -32.02 11.68
C THR A 16 1.16 -30.56 11.45
N ASN A 17 0.08 -30.07 12.11
CA ASN A 17 -0.34 -28.67 12.01
C ASN A 17 0.46 -27.70 12.91
N PHE A 18 1.14 -28.19 13.95
CA PHE A 18 2.00 -27.35 14.78
C PHE A 18 3.37 -27.06 14.13
N PHE A 19 3.81 -27.87 13.16
CA PHE A 19 5.07 -27.64 12.44
C PHE A 19 4.91 -26.81 11.16
N SER A 20 3.69 -26.64 10.62
CA SER A 20 3.44 -25.90 9.38
C SER A 20 3.10 -24.41 9.57
N HIS A 21 3.04 -23.90 10.81
CA HIS A 21 2.70 -22.50 11.10
C HIS A 21 3.83 -21.64 11.70
N ARG A 22 5.10 -22.01 11.52
CA ARG A 22 6.23 -21.09 11.74
C ARG A 22 7.31 -21.22 10.68
N ALA A 23 6.97 -20.77 9.48
CA ALA A 23 7.96 -20.26 8.53
C ALA A 23 7.39 -19.01 7.84
N MET A 24 6.99 -18.01 8.63
CA MET A 24 7.23 -16.65 8.16
C MET A 24 8.74 -16.48 8.19
N ALA A 25 9.38 -16.67 7.04
CA ALA A 25 10.76 -16.33 6.84
C ALA A 25 10.88 -14.81 7.02
N GLN A 26 11.08 -14.37 8.26
CA GLN A 26 11.74 -13.10 8.50
C GLN A 26 13.12 -13.25 7.88
N ALA A 27 13.35 -12.58 6.74
CA ALA A 27 14.63 -12.59 6.06
C ALA A 27 15.71 -12.29 7.09
N THR A 28 16.57 -13.27 7.37
CA THR A 28 17.61 -13.10 8.36
C THR A 28 18.58 -12.08 7.78
N ALA A 29 18.69 -10.91 8.41
CA ALA A 29 19.59 -9.86 7.95
C ALA A 29 21.01 -10.45 7.83
N GLY A 30 21.61 -10.31 6.65
CA GLY A 30 22.99 -10.71 6.43
C GLY A 30 23.96 -9.66 6.96
N THR A 31 25.20 -10.07 7.18
CA THR A 31 26.28 -9.15 7.57
C THR A 31 26.99 -8.67 6.31
N LEU A 32 26.87 -7.37 6.01
CA LEU A 32 27.64 -6.71 4.96
C LEU A 32 29.03 -6.35 5.49
N THR A 33 30.08 -6.77 4.79
CA THR A 33 31.48 -6.40 5.06
C THR A 33 31.94 -5.23 4.17
N ALA A 34 33.03 -4.56 4.55
CA ALA A 34 33.58 -3.45 3.77
C ALA A 34 34.00 -3.85 2.33
N GLU A 35 34.55 -5.05 2.14
CA GLU A 35 34.93 -5.56 0.82
C GLU A 35 33.68 -5.80 -0.04
N GLN A 36 32.62 -6.34 0.55
CA GLN A 36 31.34 -6.54 -0.13
C GLN A 36 30.67 -5.21 -0.47
N ALA A 37 30.72 -4.21 0.43
CA ALA A 37 30.22 -2.86 0.15
C ALA A 37 30.94 -2.23 -1.03
N THR A 38 32.27 -2.38 -1.11
CA THR A 38 33.09 -1.90 -2.24
C THR A 38 32.72 -2.61 -3.54
N ALA A 39 32.53 -3.93 -3.49
CA ALA A 39 32.14 -4.73 -4.65
C ALA A 39 30.74 -4.35 -5.18
N VAL A 40 29.77 -4.17 -4.27
CA VAL A 40 28.40 -3.76 -4.64
C VAL A 40 28.39 -2.36 -5.23
N LYS A 41 29.14 -1.41 -4.65
CA LYS A 41 29.25 -0.04 -5.15
C LYS A 41 29.81 0.03 -6.58
N ALA A 42 30.69 -0.90 -6.94
CA ALA A 42 31.30 -0.98 -8.27
C ALA A 42 30.34 -1.55 -9.35
N ILE A 43 29.18 -2.09 -8.98
CA ILE A 43 28.19 -2.59 -9.92
C ILE A 43 27.64 -1.42 -10.75
N LYS A 44 27.83 -1.50 -12.08
CA LYS A 44 27.30 -0.52 -13.02
C LYS A 44 25.88 -0.87 -13.42
N ILE A 45 24.96 0.06 -13.19
CA ILE A 45 23.56 0.00 -13.60
C ILE A 45 23.43 0.81 -14.87
N ALA A 46 23.22 0.13 -16.01
CA ALA A 46 23.23 0.75 -17.33
C ALA A 46 22.01 1.64 -17.57
N ASN A 47 20.81 1.18 -17.20
CA ASN A 47 19.58 1.95 -17.33
C ASN A 47 18.72 1.85 -16.06
N ALA A 48 18.99 2.72 -15.09
CA ALA A 48 18.27 2.72 -13.81
C ALA A 48 16.76 2.93 -13.94
N ASP A 49 16.27 3.53 -15.03
CA ASP A 49 14.82 3.71 -15.27
C ASP A 49 14.12 2.41 -15.68
N LYS A 50 14.83 1.44 -16.26
CA LYS A 50 14.24 0.18 -16.76
C LYS A 50 14.69 -1.04 -15.98
N ASP A 51 15.91 -1.00 -15.48
CA ASP A 51 16.54 -2.16 -14.90
C ASP A 51 16.20 -2.21 -13.41
N THR A 52 15.15 -2.95 -13.08
CA THR A 52 14.64 -3.14 -11.72
C THR A 52 15.23 -4.37 -11.03
N TYR A 53 15.89 -5.26 -11.76
CA TYR A 53 16.50 -6.47 -11.21
C TYR A 53 17.84 -6.73 -11.87
N PHE A 54 18.87 -6.96 -11.04
CA PHE A 54 20.21 -7.30 -11.50
C PHE A 54 20.81 -8.40 -10.64
N LYS A 55 21.58 -9.28 -11.29
CA LYS A 55 22.43 -10.24 -10.61
C LYS A 55 23.86 -10.07 -11.11
N SER A 56 24.78 -9.64 -10.25
CA SER A 56 26.17 -9.37 -10.62
C SER A 56 27.10 -9.50 -9.43
N GLY A 57 28.31 -10.03 -9.65
CA GLY A 57 29.37 -10.08 -8.64
C GLY A 57 29.04 -10.91 -7.38
N GLY A 58 28.08 -11.83 -7.45
CA GLY A 58 27.61 -12.57 -6.27
C GLY A 58 26.51 -11.86 -5.47
N TYR A 59 25.93 -10.79 -6.00
CA TYR A 59 24.84 -10.03 -5.40
C TYR A 59 23.63 -9.97 -6.32
N ILE A 60 22.47 -9.78 -5.72
CA ILE A 60 21.22 -9.46 -6.40
C ILE A 60 20.82 -8.04 -5.96
N LEU A 61 20.56 -7.18 -6.93
CA LEU A 61 20.00 -5.85 -6.70
C LEU A 61 18.58 -5.85 -7.23
N GLU A 62 17.63 -5.58 -6.35
CA GLU A 62 16.21 -5.50 -6.70
C GLU A 62 15.69 -4.10 -6.39
N ARG A 63 14.92 -3.50 -7.30
CA ARG A 63 14.33 -2.18 -7.09
C ARG A 63 13.54 -2.22 -5.79
N TYR A 64 13.84 -1.28 -4.89
CA TYR A 64 13.18 -1.24 -3.59
C TYR A 64 11.66 -1.10 -3.79
N GLU A 65 10.93 -2.19 -3.54
CA GLU A 65 9.46 -2.30 -3.65
C GLU A 65 8.86 -1.86 -5.01
N ASP A 66 9.61 -2.05 -6.10
CA ASP A 66 9.26 -1.57 -7.45
C ASP A 66 8.94 -0.07 -7.51
N ARG A 67 9.47 0.73 -6.56
CA ARG A 67 9.19 2.16 -6.49
C ARG A 67 9.88 2.93 -7.63
N PRO A 68 9.28 4.01 -8.14
CA PRO A 68 9.96 4.92 -9.06
C PRO A 68 11.14 5.62 -8.37
N PRO A 69 12.08 6.22 -9.12
CA PRO A 69 13.09 7.08 -8.52
C PRO A 69 12.44 8.29 -7.83
N TYR A 70 13.05 8.73 -6.74
CA TYR A 70 12.80 10.06 -6.19
C TYR A 70 13.31 11.10 -7.18
N VAL A 71 12.44 11.98 -7.65
CA VAL A 71 12.79 13.01 -8.64
C VAL A 71 12.79 14.38 -7.98
N PHE A 72 13.94 15.03 -7.98
CA PHE A 72 14.13 16.35 -7.40
C PHE A 72 14.33 17.38 -8.51
N THR A 73 13.48 18.39 -8.53
CA THR A 73 13.63 19.56 -9.41
C THR A 73 13.93 20.77 -8.52
N TYR A 74 15.21 21.05 -8.32
CA TYR A 74 15.63 22.22 -7.55
C TYR A 74 15.47 23.51 -8.37
N SER A 75 15.53 24.66 -7.69
CA SER A 75 15.45 25.98 -8.31
C SER A 75 16.57 26.28 -9.32
N ASP A 76 17.63 25.47 -9.32
CA ASP A 76 18.72 25.52 -10.29
C ASP A 76 18.36 24.88 -11.66
N GLY A 77 17.14 24.33 -11.79
CA GLY A 77 16.65 23.72 -13.02
C GLY A 77 17.27 22.36 -13.36
N ILE A 78 18.12 21.81 -12.50
CA ILE A 78 18.78 20.53 -12.72
C ILE A 78 17.98 19.42 -12.05
N THR A 79 17.39 18.55 -12.86
CA THR A 79 16.71 17.34 -12.39
C THR A 79 17.71 16.36 -11.81
N ARG A 80 17.45 15.89 -10.60
CA ARG A 80 18.25 14.85 -9.94
C ARG A 80 17.34 13.68 -9.60
N LYS A 81 17.85 12.47 -9.73
CA LYS A 81 17.10 11.25 -9.42
C LYS A 81 17.84 10.43 -8.36
N VAL A 82 17.10 9.86 -7.42
CA VAL A 82 17.65 8.85 -6.48
C VAL A 82 16.87 7.57 -6.65
N TYR A 83 17.58 6.51 -7.00
CA TYR A 83 17.05 5.17 -7.17
C TYR A 83 17.49 4.32 -5.98
N LEU A 84 16.56 3.58 -5.37
CA LEU A 84 16.88 2.66 -4.29
C LEU A 84 16.79 1.21 -4.77
N TYR A 85 17.76 0.40 -4.39
CA TYR A 85 17.77 -1.05 -4.62
C TYR A 85 18.03 -1.77 -3.30
N LYS A 86 17.29 -2.85 -3.03
CA LYS A 86 17.65 -3.82 -2.00
C LYS A 86 18.83 -4.65 -2.48
N ILE A 87 19.79 -4.85 -1.59
CA ILE A 87 20.97 -5.67 -1.85
C ILE A 87 20.74 -7.03 -1.19
N TYR A 88 20.78 -8.09 -1.97
CA TYR A 88 20.78 -9.45 -1.47
C TYR A 88 22.09 -10.16 -1.83
N SER A 89 22.55 -11.03 -0.94
CA SER A 89 23.57 -12.03 -1.27
C SER A 89 22.99 -13.04 -2.26
N ALA A 90 23.67 -13.29 -3.38
CA ALA A 90 23.20 -14.29 -4.36
C ALA A 90 23.34 -15.74 -3.87
N ALA A 91 24.15 -15.97 -2.83
CA ALA A 91 24.43 -17.30 -2.30
C ALA A 91 23.32 -17.79 -1.36
N ASP A 92 22.80 -16.91 -0.51
CA ASP A 92 21.84 -17.26 0.54
C ASP A 92 20.61 -16.34 0.59
N THR A 93 20.47 -15.42 -0.38
CA THR A 93 19.33 -14.48 -0.52
C THR A 93 19.08 -13.59 0.70
N LYS A 94 20.07 -13.47 1.60
CA LYS A 94 19.95 -12.58 2.75
C LYS A 94 20.09 -11.14 2.33
N GLU A 95 19.24 -10.29 2.90
CA GLU A 95 19.28 -8.84 2.72
C GLU A 95 20.51 -8.26 3.44
N LEU A 96 21.33 -7.50 2.72
CA LEU A 96 22.59 -6.92 3.21
C LEU A 96 22.48 -5.41 3.47
N GLY A 97 21.50 -4.74 2.86
CA GLY A 97 21.31 -3.29 2.95
C GLY A 97 20.68 -2.71 1.68
N LEU A 98 20.88 -1.42 1.45
CA LEU A 98 20.38 -0.70 0.29
C LEU A 98 21.52 -0.14 -0.57
N LEU A 99 21.32 -0.12 -1.87
CA LEU A 99 22.14 0.64 -2.82
C LEU A 99 21.31 1.84 -3.28
N ALA A 100 21.79 3.04 -2.96
CA ALA A 100 21.25 4.29 -3.46
C ALA A 100 22.08 4.77 -4.66
N LEU A 101 21.43 4.90 -5.82
CA LEU A 101 22.05 5.43 -7.03
C LEU A 101 21.52 6.85 -7.27
N TYR A 102 22.40 7.84 -7.12
CA TYR A 102 22.13 9.24 -7.42
C TYR A 102 22.50 9.53 -8.86
N GLN A 103 21.59 10.12 -9.64
CA GLN A 103 21.85 10.55 -11.01
C GLN A 103 21.64 12.06 -11.14
N ASN A 104 22.64 12.74 -11.70
CA ASN A 104 22.58 14.17 -11.99
C ASN A 104 22.17 14.38 -13.45
N GLY A 105 21.02 15.02 -13.69
CA GLY A 105 20.50 15.26 -15.04
C GLY A 105 21.33 16.23 -15.89
N LYS A 106 22.25 17.00 -15.28
CA LYS A 106 23.17 17.88 -16.00
C LYS A 106 24.38 17.14 -16.58
N THR A 107 24.96 16.19 -15.84
CA THR A 107 26.16 15.44 -16.26
C THR A 107 25.81 14.07 -16.85
N GLY A 108 24.61 13.55 -16.55
CA GLY A 108 24.21 12.18 -16.86
C GLY A 108 24.96 11.12 -16.03
N GLU A 109 25.87 11.55 -15.15
CA GLU A 109 26.69 10.68 -14.32
C GLU A 109 25.87 10.16 -13.13
N SER A 110 26.06 8.88 -12.83
CA SER A 110 25.44 8.22 -11.69
C SER A 110 26.48 7.87 -10.64
N LYS A 111 26.17 8.14 -9.37
CA LYS A 111 27.00 7.82 -8.22
C LYS A 111 26.28 6.85 -7.29
N SER A 112 26.97 5.77 -6.95
CA SER A 112 26.47 4.68 -6.13
C SER A 112 26.89 4.85 -4.67
N PHE A 113 25.94 4.66 -3.75
CA PHE A 113 26.14 4.70 -2.30
C PHE A 113 25.54 3.44 -1.68
N VAL A 114 26.34 2.70 -0.92
CA VAL A 114 25.88 1.51 -0.22
C VAL A 114 25.50 1.91 1.19
N VAL A 115 24.21 1.84 1.52
CA VAL A 115 23.65 2.07 2.85
C VAL A 115 23.62 0.70 3.55
N PRO A 116 24.48 0.47 4.56
CA PRO A 116 24.56 -0.84 5.19
C PRO A 116 23.29 -1.19 5.98
N GLY A 117 22.93 -2.47 6.03
CA GLY A 117 21.87 -2.96 6.90
C GLY A 117 22.27 -3.00 8.38
N VAL A 118 21.30 -3.26 9.27
CA VAL A 118 21.51 -3.31 10.73
C VAL A 118 22.57 -4.32 11.19
N GLY A 119 22.79 -5.38 10.41
CA GLY A 119 23.77 -6.43 10.71
C GLY A 119 25.15 -6.22 10.12
N ALA A 120 25.42 -5.08 9.45
CA ALA A 120 26.67 -4.80 8.79
C ALA A 120 27.83 -4.52 9.76
N ASP A 121 29.06 -4.74 9.30
CA ASP A 121 30.25 -4.45 10.10
C ASP A 121 30.50 -2.93 10.23
N ARG A 122 31.26 -2.55 11.26
CA ARG A 122 31.63 -1.15 11.52
C ARG A 122 32.32 -0.51 10.32
N LYS A 123 33.16 -1.26 9.60
CA LYS A 123 33.96 -0.74 8.48
C LYS A 123 33.11 -0.40 7.25
N ALA A 124 32.04 -1.15 6.99
CA ALA A 124 31.06 -0.81 5.95
C ALA A 124 30.32 0.49 6.29
N TRP A 125 29.99 0.70 7.57
CA TRP A 125 29.43 1.97 8.05
C TRP A 125 30.42 3.14 7.93
N ASP A 126 31.69 2.93 8.25
CA ASP A 126 32.74 3.93 8.10
C ASP A 126 32.93 4.30 6.61
N ALA A 127 32.91 3.31 5.71
CA ALA A 127 32.99 3.54 4.26
C ALA A 127 31.78 4.33 3.73
N TYR A 128 30.57 4.01 4.20
CA TYR A 128 29.37 4.79 3.88
C TYR A 128 29.48 6.24 4.36
N LEU A 129 29.98 6.46 5.58
CA LEU A 129 30.18 7.80 6.14
C LEU A 129 31.21 8.60 5.32
N ASP A 130 32.32 7.97 4.94
CA ASP A 130 33.34 8.57 4.10
C ASP A 130 32.79 8.94 2.71
N ASP A 131 31.93 8.11 2.13
CA ASP A 131 31.28 8.42 0.86
C ASP A 131 30.38 9.66 0.96
N LEU A 132 29.56 9.74 2.02
CA LEU A 132 28.71 10.92 2.25
C LEU A 132 29.56 12.19 2.41
N LYS A 133 30.68 12.09 3.14
CA LYS A 133 31.58 13.23 3.35
C LYS A 133 32.30 13.62 2.07
N TYR A 134 33.06 12.72 1.46
CA TYR A 134 34.00 13.08 0.39
C TYR A 134 33.37 13.13 -1.00
N VAL A 135 32.26 12.42 -1.24
CA VAL A 135 31.51 12.47 -2.50
C VAL A 135 30.31 13.40 -2.37
N GLY A 136 29.60 13.36 -1.23
CA GLY A 136 28.40 14.16 -1.03
C GLY A 136 28.64 15.66 -0.89
N GLU A 137 29.75 16.09 -0.27
CA GLU A 137 30.11 17.52 -0.20
C GLU A 137 30.47 18.11 -1.57
N LYS A 138 30.97 17.28 -2.49
CA LYS A 138 31.43 17.74 -3.80
C LYS A 138 30.32 17.81 -4.86
N GLU A 139 29.18 17.16 -4.61
CA GLU A 139 28.07 17.07 -5.55
C GLU A 139 26.87 17.93 -5.11
N PRO A 140 26.59 19.04 -5.82
CA PRO A 140 25.50 19.93 -5.46
C PRO A 140 24.14 19.23 -5.46
N GLY A 141 23.47 19.26 -4.31
CA GLY A 141 22.14 18.69 -4.10
C GLY A 141 22.11 17.18 -3.84
N LEU A 142 23.27 16.51 -3.78
CA LEU A 142 23.34 15.08 -3.49
C LEU A 142 22.88 14.79 -2.06
N MET A 143 23.49 15.45 -1.07
CA MET A 143 23.18 15.21 0.35
C MET A 143 21.72 15.52 0.67
N SER A 144 21.16 16.60 0.13
CA SER A 144 19.73 16.91 0.29
C SER A 144 18.83 15.86 -0.34
N ALA A 145 19.12 15.43 -1.58
CA ALA A 145 18.32 14.41 -2.28
C ALA A 145 18.39 13.05 -1.56
N MET A 146 19.59 12.64 -1.15
CA MET A 146 19.82 11.38 -0.45
C MET A 146 19.17 11.38 0.94
N THR A 147 19.37 12.44 1.72
CA THR A 147 18.78 12.56 3.06
C THR A 147 17.27 12.54 2.97
N PHE A 148 16.71 13.23 1.98
CA PHE A 148 15.27 13.23 1.75
C PHE A 148 14.72 11.84 1.41
N ALA A 149 15.32 11.16 0.42
CA ALA A 149 14.90 9.84 -0.01
C ALA A 149 14.94 8.82 1.14
N LEU A 150 16.03 8.80 1.92
CA LEU A 150 16.17 7.90 3.06
C LEU A 150 15.26 8.28 4.24
N SER A 151 15.03 9.58 4.47
CA SER A 151 14.11 10.06 5.52
C SER A 151 12.66 9.71 5.20
N ARG A 152 12.26 9.71 3.91
CA ARG A 152 10.96 9.21 3.46
C ARG A 152 10.79 7.73 3.76
N GLU A 153 11.79 6.92 3.45
CA GLU A 153 11.72 5.48 3.76
C GLU A 153 11.70 5.22 5.27
N MET A 154 12.47 5.96 6.05
CA MET A 154 12.40 5.88 7.51
C MET A 154 11.01 6.27 8.04
N ALA A 155 10.39 7.32 7.48
CA ALA A 155 9.04 7.72 7.84
C ALA A 155 8.00 6.65 7.46
N THR A 156 8.14 6.02 6.30
CA THR A 156 7.30 4.87 5.89
C THR A 156 7.45 3.70 6.87
N LEU A 157 8.67 3.36 7.26
CA LEU A 157 8.94 2.28 8.21
C LEU A 157 8.34 2.57 9.60
N LEU A 158 8.53 3.79 10.12
CA LEU A 158 7.97 4.21 11.40
C LEU A 158 6.44 4.33 11.39
N GLY A 159 5.85 4.60 10.22
CA GLY A 159 4.41 4.66 10.00
C GLY A 159 3.72 3.30 9.86
N GLY A 160 4.42 2.18 10.04
CA GLY A 160 3.83 0.83 9.93
C GLY A 160 4.14 0.08 8.63
N GLY A 161 5.09 0.57 7.81
CA GLY A 161 5.70 -0.22 6.74
C GLY A 161 4.86 -0.49 5.48
N SER A 162 3.75 0.23 5.28
CA SER A 162 2.88 0.09 4.10
C SER A 162 2.68 1.39 3.31
N ALA A 163 3.17 2.54 3.79
CA ALA A 163 3.03 3.80 3.08
C ALA A 163 4.05 3.92 1.92
N LYS A 164 3.66 3.54 0.70
CA LYS A 164 4.33 4.04 -0.51
C LYS A 164 4.13 5.56 -0.54
N ILE A 165 5.19 6.32 -0.28
CA ILE A 165 5.15 7.77 -0.40
C ILE A 165 5.91 8.16 -1.68
N ASP A 166 5.16 8.60 -2.68
CA ASP A 166 5.66 9.07 -3.97
C ASP A 166 6.15 10.52 -3.82
N GLU A 167 7.34 10.83 -4.37
CA GLU A 167 7.72 12.22 -4.64
C GLU A 167 8.16 12.44 -6.08
N GLY A 168 7.39 13.30 -6.76
CA GLY A 168 7.98 14.29 -7.64
C GLY A 168 8.16 13.92 -9.11
N GLY A 169 7.59 12.81 -9.58
CA GLY A 169 7.30 12.62 -11.00
C GLY A 169 5.85 13.02 -11.27
N LYS A 170 5.60 14.08 -12.04
CA LYS A 170 4.25 14.29 -12.60
C LYS A 170 3.85 13.00 -13.35
N LYS A 171 2.87 12.28 -12.79
CA LYS A 171 2.24 10.98 -13.17
C LYS A 171 2.95 9.77 -12.52
N LYS A 172 2.38 9.03 -11.54
CA LYS A 172 1.00 8.49 -11.41
C LYS A 172 0.58 8.23 -9.94
N GLU A 173 0.37 9.26 -9.13
CA GLU A 173 -0.47 9.14 -7.92
C GLU A 173 -1.98 9.25 -8.23
N GLU A 174 -2.38 9.39 -9.50
CA GLU A 174 -3.69 9.96 -9.77
C GLU A 174 -4.90 9.04 -9.60
N TYR A 175 -4.79 7.70 -9.52
CA TYR A 175 -5.95 6.80 -9.76
C TYR A 175 -6.20 5.72 -8.68
N ASN A 176 -5.96 6.01 -7.39
CA ASN A 176 -5.97 4.98 -6.35
C ASN A 176 -7.16 5.03 -5.37
N PHE A 177 -8.09 5.98 -5.51
CA PHE A 177 -9.25 6.14 -4.61
C PHE A 177 -10.57 5.97 -5.36
N CYS A 178 -10.79 4.82 -5.98
CA CYS A 178 -11.84 4.70 -6.97
C CYS A 178 -12.64 3.40 -6.89
N PHE A 179 -13.81 3.44 -7.52
CA PHE A 179 -14.73 2.34 -7.67
C PHE A 179 -14.85 1.91 -9.13
N SER A 180 -15.33 0.69 -9.37
CA SER A 180 -15.75 0.24 -10.70
C SER A 180 -16.99 1.00 -11.19
N ALA A 181 -17.24 0.94 -12.51
CA ALA A 181 -18.30 1.72 -13.16
C ALA A 181 -19.71 1.43 -12.62
N GLU A 182 -19.94 0.18 -12.22
CA GLU A 182 -21.20 -0.34 -11.72
C GLU A 182 -21.43 -0.12 -10.22
N ALA A 183 -20.45 0.45 -9.50
CA ALA A 183 -20.56 0.65 -8.07
C ALA A 183 -21.79 1.51 -7.72
N PRO A 184 -22.73 0.98 -6.93
CA PRO A 184 -24.01 1.65 -6.69
C PRO A 184 -23.88 2.79 -5.68
N VAL A 185 -24.10 4.03 -6.11
CA VAL A 185 -24.16 5.22 -5.25
C VAL A 185 -25.59 5.45 -4.78
N LEU A 186 -25.78 5.76 -3.51
CA LEU A 186 -27.10 6.05 -2.93
C LEU A 186 -27.52 7.50 -3.20
N LEU A 187 -28.66 7.69 -3.86
CA LEU A 187 -29.26 9.00 -4.12
C LEU A 187 -30.11 9.48 -2.93
N ALA A 188 -30.41 10.78 -2.91
CA ALA A 188 -31.21 11.40 -1.85
C ALA A 188 -32.66 10.89 -1.76
N ASP A 189 -33.20 10.32 -2.85
CA ASP A 189 -34.53 9.71 -2.88
C ASP A 189 -34.54 8.24 -2.39
N GLY A 190 -33.39 7.72 -1.95
CA GLY A 190 -33.21 6.35 -1.50
C GLY A 190 -32.97 5.34 -2.63
N SER A 191 -33.06 5.76 -3.90
CA SER A 191 -32.68 4.91 -5.03
C SER A 191 -31.15 4.83 -5.18
N SER A 192 -30.69 3.93 -6.05
CA SER A 192 -29.27 3.78 -6.35
C SER A 192 -28.99 3.99 -7.84
N LYS A 193 -27.85 4.62 -8.11
CA LYS A 193 -27.34 4.84 -9.47
C LYS A 193 -25.90 4.35 -9.58
N PRO A 194 -25.49 3.70 -10.69
CA PRO A 194 -24.08 3.38 -10.92
C PRO A 194 -23.21 4.65 -10.88
N ILE A 195 -22.05 4.59 -10.23
CA ILE A 195 -21.14 5.74 -10.08
C ILE A 195 -20.75 6.36 -11.43
N ALA A 196 -20.67 5.55 -12.49
CA ALA A 196 -20.37 6.02 -13.84
C ALA A 196 -21.44 6.93 -14.46
N GLN A 197 -22.65 6.94 -13.90
CA GLN A 197 -23.79 7.75 -14.36
C GLN A 197 -24.10 8.93 -13.44
N VAL A 198 -23.40 9.05 -12.30
CA VAL A 198 -23.56 10.19 -11.39
C VAL A 198 -22.92 11.43 -12.04
N ALA A 199 -23.65 12.53 -12.05
CA ALA A 199 -23.21 13.80 -12.61
C ALA A 199 -22.97 14.86 -11.52
N ILE A 200 -22.15 15.86 -11.86
CA ILE A 200 -21.96 17.06 -11.03
C ILE A 200 -23.31 17.77 -10.86
N GLY A 201 -23.60 18.21 -9.63
CA GLY A 201 -24.85 18.86 -9.25
C GLY A 201 -25.94 17.88 -8.80
N GLU A 202 -25.76 16.58 -8.97
CA GLU A 202 -26.69 15.60 -8.40
C GLU A 202 -26.60 15.55 -6.88
N THR A 203 -27.74 15.27 -6.24
CA THR A 203 -27.83 15.12 -4.78
C THR A 203 -27.77 13.64 -4.40
N ILE A 204 -26.73 13.28 -3.65
CA ILE A 204 -26.50 11.92 -3.15
C ILE A 204 -26.46 11.90 -1.63
N MET A 205 -26.49 10.71 -1.04
CA MET A 205 -26.36 10.55 0.41
C MET A 205 -24.89 10.56 0.83
N ALA A 206 -24.55 11.42 1.78
CA ALA A 206 -23.21 11.61 2.34
C ALA A 206 -23.26 11.71 3.86
N TYR A 207 -22.12 11.61 4.53
CA TYR A 207 -22.02 11.68 5.98
C TYR A 207 -21.55 13.06 6.45
N GLU A 208 -22.31 13.64 7.37
CA GLU A 208 -21.97 14.88 8.06
C GLU A 208 -21.28 14.54 9.39
N SER A 209 -19.99 14.85 9.51
CA SER A 209 -19.20 14.53 10.70
C SER A 209 -19.69 15.24 11.96
N THR A 210 -20.31 16.41 11.81
CA THR A 210 -20.76 17.21 12.96
C THR A 210 -22.02 16.61 13.62
N SER A 211 -22.94 16.10 12.80
CA SER A 211 -24.21 15.52 13.26
C SER A 211 -24.19 14.00 13.36
N HIS A 212 -23.12 13.36 12.89
CA HIS A 212 -23.00 11.91 12.76
C HIS A 212 -24.15 11.28 11.95
N ALA A 213 -24.74 12.04 11.04
CA ALA A 213 -25.90 11.63 10.25
C ALA A 213 -25.55 11.52 8.77
N VAL A 214 -26.26 10.64 8.06
CA VAL A 214 -26.23 10.62 6.61
C VAL A 214 -27.27 11.61 6.10
N VAL A 215 -26.82 12.60 5.34
CA VAL A 215 -27.59 13.73 4.83
C VAL A 215 -27.45 13.85 3.31
N PRO A 216 -28.43 14.45 2.61
CA PRO A 216 -28.27 14.79 1.21
C PRO A 216 -27.12 15.80 1.01
N ALA A 217 -26.26 15.57 0.02
CA ALA A 217 -25.16 16.44 -0.35
C ALA A 217 -25.02 16.50 -1.88
N GLN A 218 -24.58 17.65 -2.40
CA GLN A 218 -24.33 17.80 -3.84
C GLN A 218 -22.96 17.22 -4.23
N VAL A 219 -22.93 16.57 -5.40
CA VAL A 219 -21.70 16.17 -6.09
C VAL A 219 -21.07 17.41 -6.72
N THR A 220 -19.84 17.73 -6.32
CA THR A 220 -19.08 18.88 -6.81
C THR A 220 -18.05 18.47 -7.88
N GLY A 221 -17.72 17.18 -7.97
CA GLY A 221 -16.75 16.66 -8.92
C GLY A 221 -16.95 15.19 -9.23
N VAL A 222 -16.61 14.79 -10.47
CA VAL A 222 -16.58 13.40 -10.90
C VAL A 222 -15.23 13.17 -11.57
N GLN A 223 -14.43 12.27 -11.00
CA GLN A 223 -13.15 11.89 -11.58
C GLN A 223 -13.27 10.53 -12.25
N ARG A 224 -12.66 10.42 -13.43
CA ARG A 224 -12.67 9.20 -14.23
C ARG A 224 -11.28 8.89 -14.71
N HIS A 225 -10.89 7.64 -14.54
CA HIS A 225 -9.53 7.22 -14.80
C HIS A 225 -9.51 5.93 -15.62
N LYS A 226 -8.60 5.87 -16.59
CA LYS A 226 -8.43 4.71 -17.47
C LYS A 226 -7.08 4.05 -17.18
N GLY A 227 -7.07 2.72 -17.15
CA GLY A 227 -5.89 1.94 -16.78
C GLY A 227 -6.25 0.46 -16.64
N GLN A 228 -5.51 -0.27 -15.81
CA GLN A 228 -5.89 -1.60 -15.34
C GLN A 228 -5.82 -1.55 -13.82
N PHE A 229 -6.96 -1.71 -13.17
CA PHE A 229 -7.10 -1.56 -11.72
C PHE A 229 -7.58 -2.86 -11.12
N GLY A 230 -6.81 -3.41 -10.19
CA GLY A 230 -7.27 -4.52 -9.34
C GLY A 230 -8.19 -3.99 -8.25
N LEU A 231 -9.26 -4.73 -7.97
CA LEU A 231 -10.18 -4.41 -6.90
C LEU A 231 -9.97 -5.36 -5.72
N ILE A 232 -10.13 -4.80 -4.52
CA ILE A 232 -10.18 -5.54 -3.27
C ILE A 232 -11.57 -5.39 -2.67
N GLY A 233 -11.92 -6.32 -1.78
CA GLY A 233 -13.21 -6.37 -1.14
C GLY A 233 -13.08 -6.56 0.37
N ILE A 234 -14.02 -5.95 1.10
CA ILE A 234 -14.35 -6.34 2.47
C ILE A 234 -15.76 -6.90 2.49
N TRP A 235 -15.96 -8.00 3.21
CA TRP A 235 -17.27 -8.60 3.44
C TRP A 235 -17.67 -8.35 4.88
N THR A 236 -18.90 -7.88 5.07
CA THR A 236 -19.37 -7.44 6.38
C THR A 236 -20.73 -8.00 6.73
N VAL A 237 -20.98 -8.12 8.02
CA VAL A 237 -22.28 -8.52 8.60
C VAL A 237 -22.68 -7.51 9.67
N PRO A 238 -23.97 -7.31 9.96
CA PRO A 238 -24.40 -6.45 11.05
C PRO A 238 -23.74 -6.86 12.38
N GLU A 239 -23.26 -5.90 13.16
CA GLU A 239 -22.63 -6.18 14.45
C GLU A 239 -23.64 -6.67 15.50
N ALA A 240 -24.88 -6.17 15.42
CA ALA A 240 -26.00 -6.61 16.25
C ALA A 240 -27.04 -7.36 15.40
N GLU A 241 -26.81 -8.66 15.16
CA GLU A 241 -27.86 -9.54 14.64
C GLU A 241 -28.87 -9.86 15.73
N LEU A 242 -29.96 -9.08 15.81
CA LEU A 242 -31.15 -9.47 16.58
C LEU A 242 -31.97 -10.45 15.74
N SER A 243 -31.68 -11.76 15.83
CA SER A 243 -32.54 -12.78 15.25
C SER A 243 -33.51 -13.33 16.30
N ALA A 244 -34.81 -13.06 16.12
CA ALA A 244 -35.90 -13.73 16.84
C ALA A 244 -36.37 -15.02 16.12
N SER A 245 -35.61 -15.52 15.15
CA SER A 245 -35.99 -16.67 14.33
C SER A 245 -35.37 -17.98 14.82
N ARG A 246 -36.17 -19.05 14.88
CA ARG A 246 -35.71 -20.43 15.12
C ARG A 246 -35.02 -21.06 13.90
N THR A 247 -35.04 -20.39 12.75
CA THR A 247 -34.21 -20.74 11.60
C THR A 247 -32.97 -19.85 11.62
N ALA A 248 -31.80 -20.45 11.85
CA ALA A 248 -30.51 -19.77 11.78
C ALA A 248 -30.17 -19.45 10.31
N GLN A 249 -30.91 -18.53 9.71
CA GLN A 249 -30.60 -18.02 8.39
C GLN A 249 -29.58 -16.89 8.60
N LEU A 250 -28.30 -17.21 8.37
CA LEU A 250 -27.20 -16.26 8.46
C LEU A 250 -27.45 -15.12 7.45
N THR A 251 -27.32 -13.87 7.90
CA THR A 251 -27.42 -12.72 7.01
C THR A 251 -26.33 -12.84 5.94
N PRO A 252 -26.66 -12.77 4.64
CA PRO A 252 -25.64 -12.83 3.61
C PRO A 252 -24.67 -11.65 3.77
N PRO A 253 -23.35 -11.88 3.70
CA PRO A 253 -22.37 -10.83 3.85
C PRO A 253 -22.52 -9.75 2.76
N SER A 254 -22.34 -8.50 3.15
CA SER A 254 -22.33 -7.36 2.23
C SER A 254 -20.92 -7.05 1.77
N LEU A 255 -20.73 -6.89 0.46
CA LEU A 255 -19.44 -6.59 -0.16
C LEU A 255 -19.29 -5.08 -0.37
N LEU A 256 -18.21 -4.48 0.13
CA LEU A 256 -17.70 -3.22 -0.41
C LEU A 256 -16.46 -3.52 -1.23
N GLU A 257 -16.49 -3.15 -2.51
CA GLU A 257 -15.39 -3.37 -3.46
C GLU A 257 -14.87 -2.03 -3.97
N ALA A 258 -13.56 -1.80 -3.89
CA ALA A 258 -12.90 -0.60 -4.40
C ALA A 258 -11.41 -0.86 -4.69
N THR A 259 -10.68 0.15 -5.14
CA THR A 259 -9.21 0.12 -5.15
C THR A 259 -8.64 0.09 -3.73
N ASP A 260 -7.44 -0.47 -3.58
CA ASP A 260 -6.76 -0.73 -2.31
C ASP A 260 -6.71 0.50 -1.37
N ASN A 261 -6.36 1.67 -1.92
CA ASN A 261 -6.18 2.88 -1.13
C ASN A 261 -7.50 3.61 -0.82
N HIS A 262 -8.66 3.14 -1.28
CA HIS A 262 -9.93 3.88 -1.13
C HIS A 262 -10.27 4.08 0.35
N PRO A 263 -10.46 5.32 0.84
CA PRO A 263 -10.67 5.56 2.26
C PRO A 263 -12.10 5.22 2.68
N VAL A 264 -12.21 4.49 3.78
CA VAL A 264 -13.48 4.15 4.43
C VAL A 264 -13.51 4.68 5.85
N LEU A 265 -14.73 4.90 6.37
CA LEU A 265 -14.91 5.24 7.78
C LEU A 265 -15.00 3.95 8.60
N THR A 266 -14.08 3.78 9.54
CA THR A 266 -14.07 2.71 10.53
C THR A 266 -14.31 3.28 11.93
N ALA A 267 -14.54 2.41 12.93
CA ALA A 267 -14.58 2.83 14.33
C ALA A 267 -13.25 3.45 14.81
N SER A 268 -12.13 3.13 14.16
CA SER A 268 -10.80 3.73 14.44
C SER A 268 -10.55 5.02 13.65
N GLY A 269 -11.52 5.47 12.85
CA GLY A 269 -11.43 6.63 11.98
C GLY A 269 -11.22 6.26 10.52
N ARG A 270 -10.65 7.20 9.76
CA ARG A 270 -10.35 7.03 8.33
C ARG A 270 -9.27 5.96 8.13
N LYS A 271 -9.52 5.01 7.25
CA LYS A 271 -8.56 3.95 6.90
C LYS A 271 -8.67 3.57 5.43
N ALA A 272 -7.57 3.20 4.77
CA ALA A 272 -7.63 2.66 3.41
C ALA A 272 -8.31 1.28 3.40
N LEU A 273 -9.06 0.97 2.35
CA LEU A 273 -9.80 -0.30 2.24
C LEU A 273 -8.87 -1.53 2.38
N GLY A 274 -7.65 -1.45 1.87
CA GLY A 274 -6.62 -2.50 1.95
C GLY A 274 -6.01 -2.70 3.33
N GLU A 275 -6.14 -1.70 4.20
CA GLU A 275 -5.65 -1.74 5.58
C GLU A 275 -6.73 -2.20 6.57
N VAL A 276 -7.99 -2.33 6.12
CA VAL A 276 -9.09 -2.83 6.95
C VAL A 276 -8.82 -4.29 7.29
N VAL A 277 -8.93 -4.62 8.58
CA VAL A 277 -8.66 -5.97 9.09
C VAL A 277 -9.93 -6.68 9.57
N LEU A 278 -9.83 -8.01 9.71
CA LEU A 278 -10.91 -8.83 10.24
C LEU A 278 -11.32 -8.37 11.64
N GLY A 279 -12.64 -8.34 11.88
CA GLY A 279 -13.23 -7.93 13.15
C GLY A 279 -13.41 -6.42 13.29
N GLU A 280 -12.88 -5.60 12.38
CA GLU A 280 -13.05 -4.15 12.41
C GLU A 280 -14.49 -3.75 12.09
N THR A 281 -14.94 -2.64 12.69
CA THR A 281 -16.28 -2.08 12.46
C THR A 281 -16.21 -1.00 11.38
N VAL A 282 -17.08 -1.15 10.38
CA VAL A 282 -17.38 -0.16 9.33
C VAL A 282 -18.86 0.18 9.38
N TYR A 283 -19.24 1.23 8.66
CA TYR A 283 -20.58 1.77 8.76
C TYR A 283 -21.38 1.58 7.47
N ARG A 284 -22.58 0.99 7.60
CA ARG A 284 -23.53 0.82 6.51
C ARG A 284 -24.79 1.64 6.77
N TYR A 285 -25.28 2.36 5.77
CA TYR A 285 -26.55 3.04 5.81
C TYR A 285 -27.67 2.10 5.36
N GLU A 286 -28.56 1.77 6.29
CA GLU A 286 -29.73 0.92 6.08
C GLU A 286 -30.93 1.47 6.84
N ASN A 287 -32.12 1.38 6.25
CA ASN A 287 -33.38 1.77 6.91
C ASN A 287 -33.34 3.20 7.49
N GLY A 288 -32.69 4.12 6.77
CA GLY A 288 -32.58 5.52 7.17
C GLY A 288 -31.53 5.82 8.25
N ARG A 289 -30.73 4.83 8.66
CA ARG A 289 -29.77 4.95 9.78
C ARG A 289 -28.43 4.33 9.44
N LEU A 290 -27.39 4.87 10.06
CA LEU A 290 -26.07 4.26 10.06
C LEU A 290 -26.05 3.09 11.04
N GLN A 291 -25.64 1.91 10.57
CA GLN A 291 -25.53 0.67 11.32
C GLN A 291 -24.08 0.21 11.31
N SER A 292 -23.62 -0.28 12.47
CA SER A 292 -22.30 -0.89 12.61
C SER A 292 -22.27 -2.27 11.99
N HIS A 293 -21.30 -2.50 11.11
CA HIS A 293 -21.05 -3.76 10.44
C HIS A 293 -19.65 -4.23 10.75
N ARG A 294 -19.51 -5.50 11.16
CA ARG A 294 -18.22 -6.13 11.42
C ARG A 294 -17.68 -6.77 10.15
N VAL A 295 -16.40 -6.54 9.88
CA VAL A 295 -15.67 -7.18 8.78
C VAL A 295 -15.38 -8.64 9.12
N ILE A 296 -15.83 -9.55 8.25
CA ILE A 296 -15.66 -11.00 8.43
C ILE A 296 -14.76 -11.64 7.38
N SER A 297 -14.46 -10.94 6.29
CA SER A 297 -13.49 -11.35 5.28
C SER A 297 -12.91 -10.13 4.58
N THR A 298 -11.65 -10.21 4.16
CA THR A 298 -10.96 -9.21 3.34
C THR A 298 -10.12 -9.91 2.27
N GLY A 299 -9.86 -9.25 1.14
CA GLY A 299 -8.95 -9.77 0.12
C GLY A 299 -9.25 -9.26 -1.28
N THR A 300 -8.51 -9.81 -2.26
CA THR A 300 -8.80 -9.54 -3.67
C THR A 300 -10.12 -10.19 -4.09
N THR A 301 -10.91 -9.49 -4.89
CA THR A 301 -12.12 -10.07 -5.51
C THR A 301 -11.80 -10.79 -6.83
N GLY A 302 -10.54 -10.75 -7.28
CA GLY A 302 -10.12 -11.21 -8.61
C GLY A 302 -10.63 -10.35 -9.77
N ARG A 303 -11.37 -9.26 -9.47
CA ARG A 303 -11.91 -8.36 -10.50
C ARG A 303 -10.88 -7.31 -10.88
N TYR A 304 -10.77 -7.10 -12.19
CA TYR A 304 -10.02 -6.01 -12.78
C TYR A 304 -10.95 -5.15 -13.62
N THR A 305 -10.80 -3.83 -13.55
CA THR A 305 -11.53 -2.90 -14.41
C THR A 305 -10.58 -1.99 -15.17
N THR A 306 -11.00 -1.58 -16.36
CA THR A 306 -10.23 -0.65 -17.20
C THR A 306 -10.56 0.81 -16.93
N THR A 307 -11.69 1.06 -16.28
CA THR A 307 -12.14 2.41 -15.91
C THR A 307 -12.61 2.40 -14.47
N VAL A 308 -12.13 3.39 -13.70
CA VAL A 308 -12.55 3.62 -12.33
C VAL A 308 -13.04 5.06 -12.15
N TYR A 309 -13.87 5.25 -11.12
CA TYR A 309 -14.58 6.48 -10.84
C TYR A 309 -14.44 6.87 -9.37
N SER A 310 -14.38 8.17 -9.10
CA SER A 310 -14.52 8.73 -7.75
C SER A 310 -15.37 10.00 -7.81
N LEU A 311 -16.01 10.32 -6.69
CA LEU A 311 -16.83 11.51 -6.55
C LEU A 311 -16.19 12.46 -5.53
N THR A 312 -16.39 13.75 -5.76
CA THR A 312 -16.16 14.80 -4.76
C THR A 312 -17.52 15.34 -4.35
N THR A 313 -17.76 15.47 -3.06
CA THR A 313 -19.04 15.95 -2.53
C THR A 313 -18.82 17.13 -1.60
N GLN A 314 -19.87 17.91 -1.33
CA GLN A 314 -19.78 18.99 -0.33
C GLN A 314 -19.38 18.51 1.07
N GLN A 315 -19.62 17.23 1.38
CA GLN A 315 -19.41 16.62 2.70
C GLN A 315 -18.20 15.71 2.79
N GLY A 316 -17.40 15.63 1.72
CA GLY A 316 -16.21 14.79 1.67
C GLY A 316 -16.44 13.29 1.87
N SER A 317 -17.65 12.82 1.65
CA SER A 317 -18.06 11.43 1.80
C SER A 317 -19.28 11.12 0.94
N TYR A 318 -19.56 9.84 0.75
CA TYR A 318 -20.76 9.36 0.08
C TYR A 318 -21.03 7.90 0.42
N VAL A 319 -22.21 7.40 0.07
CA VAL A 319 -22.61 6.02 0.34
C VAL A 319 -22.54 5.18 -0.94
N VAL A 320 -21.73 4.12 -0.93
CA VAL A 320 -21.56 3.15 -2.03
C VAL A 320 -21.93 1.76 -1.56
N ASN A 321 -22.84 1.09 -2.28
CA ASN A 321 -23.39 -0.21 -1.91
C ASN A 321 -23.93 -0.27 -0.47
N GLY A 322 -24.52 0.84 -0.03
CA GLY A 322 -24.96 1.04 1.33
C GLY A 322 -23.83 1.35 2.31
N MET A 323 -22.55 1.20 1.97
CA MET A 323 -21.43 1.43 2.87
C MET A 323 -20.95 2.88 2.79
N LEU A 324 -20.58 3.44 3.94
CA LEU A 324 -20.07 4.79 4.02
C LEU A 324 -18.58 4.83 3.62
N VAL A 325 -18.27 5.66 2.63
CA VAL A 325 -16.92 5.86 2.10
C VAL A 325 -16.56 7.34 2.13
N LEU A 326 -15.26 7.63 2.17
CA LEU A 326 -14.74 8.98 2.24
C LEU A 326 -14.18 9.39 0.88
N GLU A 327 -14.13 10.69 0.61
CA GLU A 327 -13.37 11.18 -0.55
C GLU A 327 -11.85 11.18 -0.26
N LYS A 328 -11.05 11.45 -1.29
CA LYS A 328 -9.59 11.58 -1.18
C LYS A 328 -9.16 12.51 -0.06
#